data_AF-A0A9D9Y055-F1
#
_entry.id   AF-A0A9D9Y055-F1
#
_cell.length_a   1.000
_cell.length_b   1.000
_cell.length_c   1.000
_cell.angle_alpha   90.00
_cell.angle_beta   90.00
_cell.angle_gamma   90.00
#
_symmetry.space_group_name_H-M   'P 1'
#
loop_
_entity.id
_entity.type
_entity.pdbx_description
1 polymer ?
#
loop_
_entity_poly.entity_id
_entity_poly.type
_entity_poly.pdbx_seq_one_letter_code
_entity_poly.pdbx_strand_id
1 'polypeptide(L)'
;PIPRLFGLRTFGRLSLLLLACAALYLYAAHNAGRKELRALCEQGVEPKVYRKVSADGYFNSEEQCYGAGCWRIITESEYRYVEIEQRNPKPYSPIPEAGFYRLSKAPLDSGECFATAQDQLEDSEFGRRFLARGYCIAVERIQTPTSEFGIYSERGTAISLDNIFSSKILPVRTYIKEVRSGSIVAERTSFILFQNALPSFSSFASVIGCPDVGVIQVKDDIVNVESYIVPK
;
A
#
# COMPACT_ATOMS: atom_id res chain seq x y z
N PRO A 1 -66.89 -30.02 11.63
CA PRO A 1 -65.90 -29.64 10.61
C PRO A 1 -64.57 -29.19 11.27
N ILE A 2 -63.55 -30.05 11.24
CA ILE A 2 -62.21 -29.72 11.76
C ILE A 2 -61.56 -28.73 10.78
N PRO A 3 -61.13 -27.54 11.21
CA PRO A 3 -60.46 -26.61 10.31
C PRO A 3 -59.13 -27.23 9.90
N ARG A 4 -58.96 -27.47 8.60
CA ARG A 4 -57.73 -28.03 8.04
C ARG A 4 -56.57 -27.06 8.31
N LEU A 5 -55.51 -27.57 8.92
CA LEU A 5 -54.19 -26.98 9.11
C LEU A 5 -53.53 -26.67 7.74
N PHE A 6 -54.05 -25.70 6.99
CA PHE A 6 -53.47 -25.25 5.72
C PHE A 6 -52.42 -24.13 5.90
N GLY A 7 -52.30 -23.56 7.11
CA GLY A 7 -51.40 -22.42 7.37
C GLY A 7 -49.95 -22.77 7.68
N LEU A 8 -49.66 -23.87 8.38
CA LEU A 8 -48.30 -24.14 8.88
C LEU A 8 -47.31 -24.60 7.78
N ARG A 9 -47.77 -25.32 6.75
CA ARG A 9 -46.91 -25.81 5.66
C ARG A 9 -46.55 -24.72 4.64
N THR A 10 -47.43 -23.74 4.42
CA THR A 10 -47.21 -22.63 3.48
C THR A 10 -46.36 -21.53 4.10
N PHE A 11 -46.57 -21.21 5.39
CA PHE A 11 -45.71 -20.29 6.13
C PHE A 11 -44.26 -20.79 6.23
N GLY A 12 -44.05 -22.08 6.54
CA GLY A 12 -42.70 -22.66 6.58
C GLY A 12 -41.98 -22.56 5.23
N ARG A 13 -42.70 -22.81 4.11
CA ARG A 13 -42.15 -22.71 2.75
C ARG A 13 -41.82 -21.26 2.35
N LEU A 14 -42.66 -20.30 2.71
CA LEU A 14 -42.42 -18.88 2.43
C LEU A 14 -41.20 -18.35 3.20
N SER A 15 -41.08 -18.71 4.49
CA SER A 15 -39.92 -18.33 5.30
C SER A 15 -38.61 -18.94 4.78
N LEU A 16 -38.64 -20.21 4.34
CA LEU A 16 -37.49 -20.87 3.71
C LEU A 16 -37.08 -20.17 2.40
N LEU A 17 -38.04 -19.76 1.57
CA LEU A 17 -37.77 -19.02 0.34
C LEU A 17 -37.16 -17.64 0.63
N LEU A 18 -37.68 -16.91 1.62
CA LEU A 18 -37.14 -15.61 2.01
C LEU A 18 -35.71 -15.73 2.55
N LEU A 19 -35.43 -16.74 3.37
CA LEU A 19 -34.07 -17.02 3.86
C LEU A 19 -33.12 -17.38 2.71
N ALA A 20 -33.57 -18.19 1.75
CA ALA A 20 -32.79 -18.53 0.57
C ALA A 20 -32.50 -17.28 -0.28
N CYS A 21 -33.49 -16.42 -0.53
CA CYS A 21 -33.30 -15.16 -1.25
C CYS A 21 -32.33 -14.22 -0.51
N ALA A 22 -32.46 -14.10 0.81
CA ALA A 22 -31.55 -13.30 1.63
C ALA A 22 -30.11 -13.84 1.57
N ALA A 23 -29.93 -15.16 1.68
CA ALA A 23 -28.62 -15.80 1.56
C ALA A 23 -28.00 -15.60 0.17
N LEU A 24 -28.80 -15.74 -0.90
CA LEU A 24 -28.35 -15.49 -2.27
C LEU A 24 -27.96 -14.03 -2.48
N TYR A 25 -28.75 -13.09 -1.92
CA TYR A 25 -28.44 -11.67 -1.99
C TYR A 25 -27.13 -11.33 -1.26
N LEU A 26 -26.95 -11.84 -0.04
CA LEU A 26 -25.71 -11.67 0.72
C LEU A 26 -24.51 -12.29 0.00
N TYR A 27 -24.69 -13.46 -0.61
CA TYR A 27 -23.66 -14.09 -1.42
C TYR A 27 -23.30 -13.25 -2.65
N ALA A 28 -24.30 -12.70 -3.35
CA ALA A 28 -24.07 -11.83 -4.50
C ALA A 28 -23.37 -10.53 -4.09
N ALA A 29 -23.78 -9.91 -2.97
CA ALA A 29 -23.17 -8.71 -2.42
C ALA A 29 -21.71 -8.96 -2.02
N HIS A 30 -21.44 -10.06 -1.31
CA HIS A 30 -20.10 -10.44 -0.89
C HIS A 30 -19.15 -10.70 -2.07
N ASN A 31 -19.67 -11.27 -3.17
CA ASN A 31 -18.88 -11.58 -4.36
C ASN A 31 -18.89 -10.48 -5.43
N ALA A 32 -19.59 -9.36 -5.21
CA ALA A 32 -19.69 -8.28 -6.17
C ALA A 32 -18.31 -7.74 -6.54
N GLY A 33 -17.89 -7.96 -7.78
CA GLY A 33 -16.62 -7.49 -8.32
C GLY A 33 -15.38 -8.33 -7.99
N ARG A 34 -15.49 -9.37 -7.14
CA ARG A 34 -14.33 -10.18 -6.74
C ARG A 34 -13.77 -11.01 -7.89
N LYS A 35 -14.64 -11.50 -8.79
CA LYS A 35 -14.24 -12.29 -9.96
C LYS A 35 -13.47 -11.42 -10.96
N GLU A 36 -13.97 -10.23 -11.23
CA GLU A 36 -13.37 -9.23 -12.12
C GLU A 36 -12.03 -8.75 -11.55
N LEU A 37 -11.97 -8.49 -10.24
CA LEU A 37 -10.72 -8.19 -9.55
C LEU A 37 -9.71 -9.32 -9.71
N ARG A 38 -10.11 -10.57 -9.46
CA ARG A 38 -9.23 -11.72 -9.60
C ARG A 38 -8.66 -11.85 -11.01
N ALA A 39 -9.50 -11.71 -12.03
CA ALA A 39 -9.07 -11.79 -13.43
C ALA A 39 -8.04 -10.70 -13.78
N LEU A 40 -8.22 -9.47 -13.29
CA LEU A 40 -7.25 -8.39 -13.47
C LEU A 40 -5.95 -8.65 -12.72
N CYS A 41 -6.05 -9.10 -11.47
CA CYS A 41 -4.89 -9.43 -10.64
C CYS A 41 -4.06 -10.54 -11.28
N GLU A 42 -4.67 -11.60 -11.80
CA GLU A 42 -3.97 -12.72 -12.48
C GLU A 42 -3.20 -12.27 -13.74
N GLN A 43 -3.64 -11.20 -14.41
CA GLN A 43 -2.95 -10.63 -15.58
C GLN A 43 -1.79 -9.68 -15.22
N GLY A 44 -1.83 -9.07 -14.03
CA GLY A 44 -0.93 -8.00 -13.60
C GLY A 44 -0.04 -8.36 -12.41
N VAL A 45 0.13 -9.65 -12.08
CA VAL A 45 0.82 -10.09 -10.86
C VAL A 45 2.27 -9.60 -10.85
N GLU A 46 2.97 -9.74 -11.97
CA GLU A 46 4.41 -9.49 -12.05
C GLU A 46 4.74 -8.04 -12.46
N PRO A 47 5.69 -7.39 -11.77
CA PRO A 47 6.31 -6.16 -12.24
C PRO A 47 6.93 -6.34 -13.64
N LYS A 48 6.70 -5.36 -14.50
CA LYS A 48 7.44 -5.23 -15.76
C LYS A 48 8.76 -4.54 -15.47
N VAL A 49 9.87 -5.26 -15.63
CA VAL A 49 11.22 -4.73 -15.44
C VAL A 49 11.85 -4.44 -16.80
N TYR A 50 12.15 -3.18 -17.06
CA TYR A 50 12.77 -2.74 -18.32
C TYR A 50 14.29 -2.79 -18.24
N ARG A 51 14.85 -2.45 -17.07
CA ARG A 51 16.29 -2.53 -16.77
C ARG A 51 16.54 -2.60 -15.27
N LYS A 52 17.73 -3.05 -14.88
CA LYS A 52 18.26 -2.89 -13.52
C LYS A 52 19.25 -1.73 -13.51
N VAL A 53 19.25 -0.95 -12.45
CA VAL A 53 20.10 0.24 -12.30
C VAL A 53 20.83 0.19 -10.96
N SER A 54 21.78 1.09 -10.74
CA SER A 54 22.44 1.23 -9.43
C SER A 54 22.51 2.71 -9.02
N ALA A 55 22.37 2.98 -7.73
CA ALA A 55 22.41 4.34 -7.18
C ALA A 55 22.85 4.37 -5.72
N ASP A 56 23.38 5.52 -5.29
CA ASP A 56 23.73 5.76 -3.87
C ASP A 56 22.48 5.90 -2.98
N GLY A 57 21.35 6.29 -3.58
CA GLY A 57 20.08 6.53 -2.93
C GLY A 57 18.96 6.70 -3.95
N TYR A 58 17.73 6.83 -3.46
CA TYR A 58 16.54 7.00 -4.30
C TYR A 58 15.52 7.91 -3.63
N PHE A 59 14.63 8.47 -4.44
CA PHE A 59 13.47 9.23 -3.96
C PHE A 59 12.24 8.33 -3.83
N ASN A 60 11.53 8.41 -2.70
CA ASN A 60 10.29 7.70 -2.48
C ASN A 60 9.13 8.69 -2.32
N SER A 61 8.26 8.80 -3.33
CA SER A 61 7.09 9.67 -3.22
C SER A 61 5.92 9.03 -2.46
N GLU A 62 5.97 7.72 -2.20
CA GLU A 62 4.91 6.99 -1.51
C GLU A 62 5.03 7.11 -0.01
N GLU A 63 6.26 7.15 0.49
CA GLU A 63 6.56 7.20 1.91
C GLU A 63 6.44 8.63 2.46
N GLN A 64 5.85 8.75 3.65
CA GLN A 64 5.82 9.98 4.44
C GLN A 64 6.26 9.65 5.85
N CYS A 65 6.85 10.63 6.54
CA CYS A 65 7.35 10.43 7.88
C CYS A 65 6.22 10.49 8.92
N TYR A 66 5.54 9.35 9.11
CA TYR A 66 4.50 9.19 10.13
C TYR A 66 4.97 8.23 11.25
N GLY A 67 5.29 8.80 12.40
CA GLY A 67 5.76 8.06 13.58
C GLY A 67 7.09 7.33 13.36
N ALA A 68 7.40 6.39 14.25
CA ALA A 68 8.68 5.68 14.28
C ALA A 68 8.95 4.77 13.06
N GLY A 69 7.90 4.36 12.33
CA GLY A 69 8.03 3.52 11.14
C GLY A 69 8.77 4.21 9.99
N CYS A 70 8.78 5.54 9.96
CA CYS A 70 9.49 6.37 8.98
C CYS A 70 10.98 6.03 8.90
N TRP A 71 11.61 5.73 10.03
CA TRP A 71 13.05 5.50 10.11
C TRP A 71 13.47 4.18 9.49
N ARG A 72 12.53 3.23 9.38
CA ARG A 72 12.80 1.89 8.88
C ARG A 72 13.34 1.87 7.46
N ILE A 73 12.88 2.81 6.62
CA ILE A 73 13.27 2.90 5.21
C ILE A 73 14.78 3.10 5.00
N ILE A 74 15.46 3.83 5.89
CA ILE A 74 16.91 4.07 5.79
C ILE A 74 17.73 3.15 6.70
N THR A 75 17.15 2.68 7.80
CA THR A 75 17.86 1.85 8.79
C THR A 75 17.93 0.37 8.39
N GLU A 76 16.95 -0.12 7.62
CA GLU A 76 16.92 -1.48 7.05
C GLU A 76 17.53 -1.57 5.65
N SER A 77 17.70 -0.44 4.95
CA SER A 77 18.21 -0.45 3.58
C SER A 77 19.72 -0.30 3.51
N GLU A 78 20.35 -0.74 2.42
CA GLU A 78 21.80 -0.62 2.21
C GLU A 78 22.20 0.70 1.50
N TYR A 79 21.24 1.57 1.19
CA TYR A 79 21.52 2.87 0.56
C TYR A 79 22.21 3.85 1.51
N ARG A 80 22.96 4.78 0.92
CA ARG A 80 23.57 5.90 1.66
C ARG A 80 22.50 6.88 2.14
N TYR A 81 21.47 7.09 1.32
CA TYR A 81 20.36 7.97 1.64
C TYR A 81 19.06 7.54 0.97
N VAL A 82 17.94 7.99 1.54
CA VAL A 82 16.61 7.94 0.93
C VAL A 82 16.00 9.34 1.02
N GLU A 83 15.47 9.85 -0.09
CA GLU A 83 14.75 11.12 -0.14
C GLU A 83 13.24 10.86 -0.05
N ILE A 84 12.52 11.66 0.73
CA ILE A 84 11.07 11.57 0.91
C ILE A 84 10.41 12.94 0.75
N GLU A 85 9.11 12.92 0.46
CA GLU A 85 8.27 14.13 0.45
C GLU A 85 7.32 14.10 1.64
N GLN A 86 7.49 15.02 2.58
CA GLN A 86 6.54 15.26 3.65
C GLN A 86 5.44 16.20 3.15
N ARG A 87 4.27 15.67 2.79
CA ARG A 87 3.18 16.48 2.21
C ARG A 87 2.25 17.05 3.27
N ASN A 88 1.72 16.18 4.12
CA ASN A 88 0.72 16.53 5.14
C ASN A 88 1.17 16.01 6.52
N PRO A 89 2.20 16.63 7.13
CA PRO A 89 2.65 16.23 8.46
C PRO A 89 1.54 16.36 9.48
N LYS A 90 1.52 15.42 10.43
CA LYS A 90 0.63 15.50 11.59
C LYS A 90 1.37 16.20 12.74
N PRO A 91 0.65 16.72 13.74
CA PRO A 91 1.31 17.34 14.90
C PRO A 91 2.31 16.43 15.63
N TYR A 92 2.15 15.11 15.48
CA TYR A 92 3.04 14.07 16.05
C TYR A 92 4.00 13.47 15.02
N SER A 93 4.10 14.03 13.81
CA SER A 93 5.08 13.59 12.83
C SER A 93 6.50 13.92 13.32
N PRO A 94 7.47 12.99 13.19
CA PRO A 94 8.85 13.26 13.58
C PRO A 94 9.49 14.40 12.78
N ILE A 95 9.03 14.60 11.54
CA ILE A 95 9.33 15.75 10.70
C ILE A 95 8.03 16.58 10.58
N PRO A 96 7.90 17.68 11.34
CA PRO A 96 6.64 18.40 11.49
C PRO A 96 6.32 19.37 10.34
N GLU A 97 7.30 19.66 9.48
CA GLU A 97 7.16 20.60 8.37
C GLU A 97 7.00 19.88 7.03
N ALA A 98 6.22 20.51 6.14
CA ALA A 98 6.09 20.01 4.78
C ALA A 98 7.33 20.37 3.94
N GLY A 99 7.70 19.48 3.02
CA GLY A 99 8.83 19.66 2.11
C GLY A 99 9.54 18.35 1.77
N PHE A 100 10.68 18.47 1.10
CA PHE A 100 11.53 17.32 0.77
C PHE A 100 12.63 17.16 1.80
N TYR A 101 12.90 15.91 2.17
CA TYR A 101 13.89 15.57 3.17
C TYR A 101 14.75 14.41 2.68
N ARG A 102 16.05 14.50 2.93
CA ARG A 102 16.99 13.40 2.78
C ARG A 102 17.26 12.79 4.15
N LEU A 103 17.06 11.47 4.23
CA LEU A 103 17.42 10.64 5.37
C LEU A 103 18.71 9.91 5.05
N SER A 104 19.74 10.06 5.86
CA SER A 104 21.05 9.43 5.65
C SER A 104 21.51 8.70 6.90
N LYS A 105 22.35 7.68 6.73
CA LYS A 105 23.09 7.08 7.86
C LYS A 105 24.32 7.92 8.15
N ALA A 106 24.46 8.41 9.36
CA ALA A 106 25.65 9.14 9.83
C ALA A 106 26.30 8.40 11.01
N PRO A 107 27.61 8.56 11.24
CA PRO A 107 28.26 8.07 12.47
C PRO A 107 27.60 8.69 13.71
N LEU A 108 27.42 7.89 14.77
CA LEU A 108 26.75 8.34 16.00
C LEU A 108 27.48 9.52 16.69
N ASP A 109 28.77 9.67 16.46
CA ASP A 109 29.64 10.72 17.01
C ASP A 109 29.86 11.91 16.06
N SER A 110 29.18 11.95 14.90
CA SER A 110 29.39 13.00 13.89
C SER A 110 28.81 14.37 14.28
N GLY A 111 27.89 14.41 15.24
CA GLY A 111 27.12 15.62 15.57
C GLY A 111 25.98 15.93 14.57
N GLU A 112 25.77 15.09 13.56
CA GLU A 112 24.72 15.25 12.55
C GLU A 112 23.41 14.52 12.90
N CYS A 113 23.38 13.83 14.04
CA CYS A 113 22.26 13.00 14.45
C CYS A 113 21.01 13.84 14.70
N PHE A 114 19.90 13.44 14.07
CA PHE A 114 18.61 14.06 14.29
C PHE A 114 18.00 13.56 15.61
N ALA A 115 17.94 14.43 16.63
CA ALA A 115 17.54 14.08 17.99
C ALA A 115 16.20 13.30 18.05
N THR A 116 15.17 13.77 17.35
CA THR A 116 13.85 13.11 17.32
C THR A 116 13.92 11.69 16.77
N ALA A 117 14.78 11.44 15.77
CA ALA A 117 14.98 10.08 15.25
C ALA A 117 15.68 9.20 16.28
N GLN A 118 16.70 9.74 16.96
CA GLN A 118 17.44 9.02 17.99
C GLN A 118 16.52 8.56 19.13
N ASP A 119 15.75 9.47 19.72
CA ASP A 119 14.81 9.16 20.82
C ASP A 119 13.85 8.02 20.42
N GLN A 120 13.27 8.10 19.22
CA GLN A 120 12.33 7.09 18.73
C GLN A 120 13.00 5.75 18.39
N LEU A 121 14.25 5.76 17.94
CA LEU A 121 15.00 4.54 17.66
C LEU A 121 15.38 3.84 18.97
N GLU A 122 15.73 4.58 20.02
CA GLU A 122 16.05 4.04 21.35
C GLU A 122 14.86 3.30 21.99
N ASP A 123 13.63 3.72 21.69
CA ASP A 123 12.40 3.07 22.19
C ASP A 123 12.11 1.71 21.51
N SER A 124 12.69 1.43 20.34
CA SER A 124 12.41 0.22 19.57
C SER A 124 13.58 -0.79 19.58
N GLU A 125 13.29 -2.09 19.62
CA GLU A 125 14.33 -3.13 19.56
C GLU A 125 15.17 -3.05 18.27
N PHE A 126 14.51 -2.76 17.16
CA PHE A 126 15.17 -2.60 15.88
C PHE A 126 16.03 -1.33 15.83
N GLY A 127 15.53 -0.19 16.33
CA GLY A 127 16.30 1.05 16.36
C GLY A 127 17.53 0.96 17.27
N ARG A 128 17.41 0.32 18.44
CA ARG A 128 18.58 0.03 19.30
C ARG A 128 19.64 -0.80 18.59
N ARG A 129 19.26 -1.78 17.75
CA ARG A 129 20.21 -2.55 16.93
C ARG A 129 20.88 -1.70 15.84
N PHE A 130 20.17 -0.73 15.27
CA PHE A 130 20.77 0.23 14.35
C PHE A 130 21.78 1.14 15.05
N LEU A 131 21.41 1.73 16.20
CA LEU A 131 22.30 2.59 17.00
C LEU A 131 23.55 1.84 17.50
N ALA A 132 23.38 0.58 17.93
CA ALA A 132 24.49 -0.27 18.37
C ALA A 132 25.53 -0.57 17.28
N ARG A 133 25.18 -0.39 15.99
CA ARG A 133 26.12 -0.46 14.87
C ARG A 133 26.95 0.82 14.69
N GLY A 134 26.78 1.82 15.57
CA GLY A 134 27.52 3.08 15.55
C GLY A 134 26.95 4.11 14.58
N TYR A 135 25.70 3.96 14.16
CA TYR A 135 25.03 4.87 13.24
C TYR A 135 23.86 5.60 13.90
N CYS A 136 23.58 6.80 13.43
CA CYS A 136 22.35 7.55 13.67
C CYS A 136 21.74 7.98 12.32
N ILE A 137 20.55 8.59 12.37
CA ILE A 137 19.91 9.16 11.19
C ILE A 137 20.21 10.66 11.16
N ALA A 138 20.81 11.13 10.06
CA ALA A 138 20.86 12.54 9.73
C ALA A 138 19.66 12.90 8.84
N VAL A 139 19.06 14.06 9.10
CA VAL A 139 17.91 14.57 8.35
C VAL A 139 18.26 15.93 7.77
N GLU A 140 18.28 16.01 6.45
CA GLU A 140 18.57 17.24 5.70
C GLU A 140 17.31 17.67 4.95
N ARG A 141 16.88 18.93 5.13
CA ARG A 141 15.83 19.50 4.28
C ARG A 141 16.43 19.91 2.94
N ILE A 142 15.84 19.42 1.84
CA ILE A 142 16.27 19.71 0.47
C ILE A 142 15.17 20.46 -0.28
N GLN A 143 15.55 21.23 -1.32
CA GLN A 143 14.57 22.00 -2.09
C GLN A 143 13.77 21.12 -3.06
N THR A 144 14.45 20.17 -3.71
CA THR A 144 13.86 19.18 -4.62
C THR A 144 14.62 17.87 -4.50
N PRO A 145 14.02 16.72 -4.86
CA PRO A 145 14.74 15.46 -4.94
C PRO A 145 15.95 15.57 -5.86
N THR A 146 17.08 15.02 -5.43
CA THR A 146 18.34 15.01 -6.20
C THR A 146 18.77 13.60 -6.59
N SER A 147 18.08 12.58 -6.08
CA SER A 147 18.24 11.18 -6.47
C SER A 147 18.13 11.00 -7.98
N GLU A 148 18.94 10.09 -8.54
CA GLU A 148 18.88 9.75 -9.97
C GLU A 148 17.56 9.04 -10.33
N PHE A 149 17.03 8.26 -9.39
CA PHE A 149 15.81 7.48 -9.54
C PHE A 149 14.80 7.81 -8.46
N GLY A 150 13.52 7.68 -8.79
CA GLY A 150 12.43 7.83 -7.85
C GLY A 150 11.33 6.79 -8.06
N ILE A 151 10.61 6.51 -6.98
CA ILE A 151 9.44 5.63 -6.92
C ILE A 151 8.20 6.50 -6.82
N TYR A 152 7.21 6.17 -7.64
CA TYR A 152 5.98 6.93 -7.78
C TYR A 152 4.77 6.01 -7.85
N SER A 153 3.61 6.53 -7.45
CA SER A 153 2.32 5.87 -7.66
C SER A 153 1.32 6.83 -8.27
N GLU A 154 0.52 6.31 -9.19
CA GLU A 154 -0.58 7.04 -9.80
C GLU A 154 -1.84 6.18 -9.84
N ARG A 155 -2.98 6.82 -9.53
CA ARG A 155 -4.29 6.20 -9.63
C ARG A 155 -4.78 6.34 -11.06
N GLY A 156 -5.07 5.22 -11.71
CA GLY A 156 -5.70 5.22 -13.02
C GLY A 156 -7.19 5.50 -12.94
N THR A 157 -7.85 5.44 -14.09
CA THR A 157 -9.31 5.64 -14.18
C THR A 157 -10.04 4.46 -13.53
N ALA A 158 -11.01 4.77 -12.65
CA ALA A 158 -11.84 3.75 -12.03
C ALA A 158 -12.68 3.00 -13.09
N ILE A 159 -12.63 1.67 -13.03
CA ILE A 159 -13.39 0.76 -13.87
C ILE A 159 -14.72 0.49 -13.16
N SER A 160 -15.81 1.01 -13.72
CA SER A 160 -17.16 0.67 -13.25
C SER A 160 -17.48 -0.77 -13.62
N LEU A 161 -17.92 -1.55 -12.64
CA LEU A 161 -18.33 -2.93 -12.88
C LEU A 161 -19.81 -2.98 -13.22
N ASP A 162 -20.15 -3.82 -14.18
CA ASP A 162 -21.53 -4.10 -14.55
C ASP A 162 -22.16 -5.05 -13.52
N ASN A 163 -22.52 -4.49 -12.35
CA ASN A 163 -23.26 -5.18 -11.32
C ASN A 163 -24.26 -4.26 -10.62
N ILE A 164 -25.28 -4.88 -10.01
CA ILE A 164 -26.37 -4.18 -9.31
C ILE A 164 -25.90 -3.36 -8.10
N PHE A 165 -24.65 -3.55 -7.65
CA PHE A 165 -24.12 -2.90 -6.48
C PHE A 165 -23.28 -1.66 -6.81
N SER A 166 -23.03 -1.36 -8.10
CA SER A 166 -22.18 -0.23 -8.52
C SER A 166 -20.77 -0.27 -7.93
N SER A 167 -20.22 -1.47 -7.73
CA SER A 167 -18.83 -1.64 -7.29
C SER A 167 -17.86 -1.16 -8.36
N LYS A 168 -16.65 -0.74 -7.95
CA LYS A 168 -15.65 -0.20 -8.88
C LYS A 168 -14.27 -0.76 -8.58
N ILE A 169 -13.47 -0.95 -9.63
CA ILE A 169 -12.05 -1.33 -9.49
C ILE A 169 -11.19 -0.12 -9.83
N LEU A 170 -10.24 0.21 -8.96
CA LEU A 170 -9.25 1.25 -9.19
C LEU A 170 -7.90 0.61 -9.49
N PRO A 171 -7.34 0.80 -10.70
CA PRO A 171 -5.95 0.49 -10.98
C PRO A 171 -5.03 1.52 -10.29
N VAL A 172 -3.99 1.04 -9.65
CA VAL A 172 -2.93 1.84 -9.04
C VAL A 172 -1.61 1.40 -9.65
N ARG A 173 -1.00 2.28 -10.45
CA ARG A 173 0.29 2.01 -11.09
C ARG A 173 1.40 2.55 -10.19
N THR A 174 2.26 1.66 -9.73
CA THR A 174 3.50 2.01 -9.02
C THR A 174 4.67 1.80 -9.97
N TYR A 175 5.59 2.75 -10.05
CA TYR A 175 6.69 2.70 -11.01
C TYR A 175 7.95 3.38 -10.49
N ILE A 176 9.08 2.90 -10.98
CA ILE A 176 10.40 3.47 -10.79
C ILE A 176 10.78 4.18 -12.08
N LYS A 177 11.20 5.45 -11.98
CA LYS A 177 11.72 6.18 -13.13
C LYS A 177 13.01 6.92 -12.80
N GLU A 178 13.80 7.15 -13.82
CA GLU A 178 14.90 8.10 -13.78
C GLU A 178 14.34 9.53 -13.75
N VAL A 179 14.79 10.33 -12.79
CA VAL A 179 14.22 11.66 -12.52
C VAL A 179 14.45 12.62 -13.67
N ARG A 180 15.64 12.60 -14.29
CA ARG A 180 16.01 13.52 -15.38
C ARG A 180 15.37 13.15 -16.72
N SER A 181 15.45 11.88 -17.11
CA SER A 181 15.01 11.43 -18.44
C SER A 181 13.52 11.05 -18.47
N GLY A 182 12.92 10.76 -17.31
CA GLY A 182 11.57 10.21 -17.22
C GLY A 182 11.47 8.74 -17.63
N SER A 183 12.59 8.10 -17.97
CA SER A 183 12.61 6.71 -18.44
C SER A 183 12.19 5.75 -17.31
N ILE A 184 11.22 4.88 -17.61
CA ILE A 184 10.73 3.87 -16.67
C ILE A 184 11.76 2.75 -16.54
N VAL A 185 12.09 2.38 -15.30
CA VAL A 185 12.99 1.29 -14.93
C VAL A 185 12.19 0.02 -14.67
N ALA A 186 11.13 0.15 -13.87
CA ALA A 186 10.19 -0.92 -13.58
C ALA A 186 8.81 -0.33 -13.30
N GLU A 187 7.75 -1.08 -13.56
CA GLU A 187 6.39 -0.68 -13.22
C GLU A 187 5.48 -1.86 -12.94
N ARG A 188 4.42 -1.59 -12.18
CA ARG A 188 3.42 -2.56 -11.79
C ARG A 188 2.08 -1.86 -11.68
N THR A 189 1.02 -2.57 -12.04
CA THR A 189 -0.34 -2.13 -11.74
C THR A 189 -0.96 -3.09 -10.73
N SER A 190 -1.29 -2.56 -9.56
CA SER A 190 -2.14 -3.22 -8.60
C SER A 190 -3.59 -2.79 -8.79
N PHE A 191 -4.53 -3.61 -8.33
CA PHE A 191 -5.96 -3.34 -8.44
C PHE A 191 -6.60 -3.38 -7.07
N ILE A 192 -7.45 -2.40 -6.80
CA ILE A 192 -8.21 -2.28 -5.57
C ILE A 192 -9.70 -2.25 -5.94
N LEU A 193 -10.48 -3.17 -5.40
CA LEU A 193 -11.93 -3.17 -5.51
C LEU A 193 -12.52 -2.35 -4.36
N PHE A 194 -13.24 -1.29 -4.71
CA PHE A 194 -14.19 -0.63 -3.83
C PHE A 194 -15.50 -1.40 -3.95
N GLN A 195 -15.66 -2.38 -3.06
CA GLN A 195 -16.84 -3.21 -3.02
C GLN A 195 -17.96 -2.43 -2.35
N ASN A 196 -19.00 -2.19 -3.12
CA ASN A 196 -20.24 -1.68 -2.58
C ASN A 196 -21.16 -2.86 -2.34
N ALA A 197 -21.75 -2.91 -1.15
CA ALA A 197 -22.77 -3.87 -0.78
C ALA A 197 -23.88 -3.03 -0.16
N LEU A 198 -25.07 -3.07 -0.75
CA LEU A 198 -26.27 -2.58 -0.09
C LEU A 198 -26.98 -3.79 0.51
N PRO A 199 -27.47 -3.73 1.76
CA PRO A 199 -27.00 -2.80 2.78
C PRO A 199 -25.52 -3.03 3.11
N SER A 200 -24.82 -1.99 3.57
CA SER A 200 -23.41 -2.08 3.93
C SER A 200 -23.29 -2.80 5.28
N PHE A 201 -22.69 -3.99 5.27
CA PHE A 201 -22.40 -4.73 6.49
C PHE A 201 -20.95 -4.49 6.89
N SER A 202 -20.70 -4.23 8.17
CA SER A 202 -19.35 -4.05 8.72
C SER A 202 -18.47 -5.29 8.57
N SER A 203 -19.07 -6.46 8.39
CA SER A 203 -18.39 -7.73 8.11
C SER A 203 -17.87 -7.85 6.67
N PHE A 204 -18.26 -6.97 5.76
CA PHE A 204 -17.74 -6.93 4.40
C PHE A 204 -16.62 -5.89 4.30
N ALA A 205 -15.45 -6.32 3.83
CA ALA A 205 -14.38 -5.40 3.50
C ALA A 205 -14.84 -4.49 2.36
N SER A 206 -14.90 -3.18 2.62
CA SER A 206 -15.26 -2.17 1.61
C SER A 206 -14.15 -1.93 0.58
N VAL A 207 -12.92 -2.34 0.93
CA VAL A 207 -11.71 -2.23 0.09
C VAL A 207 -11.06 -3.61 0.06
N ILE A 208 -10.92 -4.18 -1.14
CA ILE A 208 -10.44 -5.54 -1.38
C ILE A 208 -9.28 -5.47 -2.38
N GLY A 209 -8.12 -6.03 -2.02
CA GLY A 209 -6.95 -6.13 -2.89
C GLY A 209 -6.78 -7.50 -3.54
N CYS A 210 -5.74 -7.66 -4.36
CA CYS A 210 -5.42 -8.94 -5.01
C CYS A 210 -5.23 -10.12 -4.03
N PRO A 211 -4.56 -9.96 -2.86
CA PRO A 211 -4.42 -11.05 -1.89
C PRO A 211 -5.77 -11.58 -1.37
N ASP A 212 -6.77 -10.70 -1.21
CA ASP A 212 -8.09 -11.05 -0.67
C ASP A 212 -8.93 -11.92 -1.63
N VAL A 213 -8.55 -11.99 -2.89
CA VAL A 213 -9.16 -12.85 -3.92
C VAL A 213 -8.29 -14.06 -4.27
N GLY A 214 -7.30 -14.35 -3.43
CA GLY A 214 -6.42 -15.51 -3.55
C GLY A 214 -5.29 -15.35 -4.57
N VAL A 215 -5.05 -14.13 -5.06
CA VAL A 215 -3.91 -13.84 -5.94
C VAL A 215 -2.79 -13.29 -5.08
N ILE A 216 -1.97 -14.20 -4.57
CA ILE A 216 -0.79 -13.85 -3.79
C ILE A 216 0.23 -13.24 -4.75
N GLN A 217 0.57 -11.99 -4.49
CA GLN A 217 1.58 -11.27 -5.24
C GLN A 217 2.96 -11.84 -4.93
N VAL A 218 3.77 -12.06 -5.97
CA VAL A 218 5.15 -12.54 -5.82
C VAL A 218 5.98 -11.52 -5.05
N LYS A 219 7.00 -12.04 -4.34
CA LYS A 219 7.83 -11.40 -3.31
C LYS A 219 8.54 -10.11 -3.76
N ASP A 220 8.59 -9.85 -5.06
CA ASP A 220 9.26 -8.70 -5.66
C ASP A 220 8.26 -7.56 -5.90
N ASP A 221 7.60 -7.09 -4.85
CA ASP A 221 6.79 -5.86 -4.97
C ASP A 221 7.71 -4.69 -5.37
N ILE A 222 7.21 -3.71 -6.12
CA ILE A 222 8.03 -2.56 -6.55
C ILE A 222 8.53 -1.74 -5.36
N VAL A 223 7.84 -1.84 -4.22
CA VAL A 223 8.30 -1.28 -2.94
C VAL A 223 9.56 -1.98 -2.40
N ASN A 224 9.90 -3.18 -2.86
CA ASN A 224 11.22 -3.80 -2.63
C ASN A 224 12.26 -3.24 -3.62
N VAL A 225 12.60 -1.98 -3.41
CA VAL A 225 13.40 -1.13 -4.31
C VAL A 225 14.74 -1.77 -4.70
N GLU A 226 15.36 -2.48 -3.77
CA GLU A 226 16.66 -3.14 -3.92
C GLU A 226 16.69 -4.21 -5.02
N SER A 227 15.52 -4.72 -5.43
CA SER A 227 15.41 -5.66 -6.55
C SER A 227 15.60 -4.99 -7.92
N TYR A 228 15.49 -3.66 -7.98
CA TYR A 228 15.44 -2.86 -9.22
C TYR A 228 16.52 -1.79 -9.30
N ILE A 229 16.75 -1.10 -8.18
CA ILE A 229 17.86 -0.17 -7.97
C ILE A 229 18.82 -0.90 -7.02
N VAL A 230 20.04 -1.15 -7.45
CA VAL A 230 21.04 -1.82 -6.62
C VAL A 230 21.85 -0.73 -5.89
N PRO A 231 22.01 -0.79 -4.56
CA PRO A 231 22.89 0.12 -3.84
C PRO A 231 24.32 0.11 -4.40
N LYS A 232 24.98 1.28 -4.47
CA LYS A 232 26.37 1.45 -4.93
C LYS A 232 27.39 1.36 -3.81
#